data_AF-A0A433KS99-F1
#
_entry.id   AF-A0A433KS99-F1
#
_cell.length_a   1.000
_cell.length_b   1.000
_cell.length_c   1.000
_cell.angle_alpha   90.00
_cell.angle_beta   90.00
_cell.angle_gamma   90.00
#
_symmetry.space_group_name_H-M   'P 1'
#
loop_
_entity.id
_entity.type
_entity.pdbx_description
1 polymer ?
#
loop_
_entity_poly.entity_id
_entity_poly.type
_entity_poly.pdbx_seq_one_letter_code
_entity_poly.pdbx_strand_id
1 'polypeptide(L)'
;MPLQWTGQVTLHIVDTMEEAVVRGQDLELIQAGLRIINDDEVLHEFVYRYDDPRFELVINAAVEKSNVVIDPPLLDVKGGTEIEERANTLAATFHHDPDIDDEPLTPVSSN
;
A
#
# COMPACT_ATOMS: atom_id res chain seq x y z
N MET A 1 -7.88 0.87 8.14
CA MET A 1 -8.48 1.34 6.87
C MET A 1 -7.78 0.64 5.72
N PRO A 2 -8.46 -0.11 4.84
CA PRO A 2 -7.80 -0.76 3.71
C PRO A 2 -7.70 0.16 2.50
N LEU A 3 -6.53 0.21 1.86
CA LEU A 3 -6.39 0.77 0.52
C LEU A 3 -7.27 -0.01 -0.47
N GLN A 4 -7.85 0.71 -1.42
CA GLN A 4 -8.53 0.09 -2.55
C GLN A 4 -7.55 -0.03 -3.71
N TRP A 5 -7.42 -1.24 -4.24
CA TRP A 5 -6.50 -1.54 -5.31
C TRP A 5 -7.20 -1.60 -6.66
N THR A 6 -6.52 -1.07 -7.68
CA THR A 6 -6.89 -1.25 -9.08
C THR A 6 -5.66 -1.57 -9.92
N GLY A 7 -5.89 -2.24 -11.06
CA GLY A 7 -4.82 -2.60 -11.99
C GLY A 7 -3.96 -3.79 -11.58
N GLN A 8 -2.80 -3.89 -12.22
CA GLN A 8 -1.83 -4.99 -12.07
C GLN A 8 -0.42 -4.54 -12.43
N VAL A 9 0.57 -5.29 -11.96
CA VAL A 9 1.96 -5.20 -12.41
C VAL A 9 2.36 -6.51 -13.07
N THR A 10 3.06 -6.41 -14.19
CA THR A 10 3.72 -7.53 -14.86
C THR A 10 5.21 -7.46 -14.57
N LEU A 11 5.69 -8.50 -13.89
CA LEU A 11 7.08 -8.66 -13.49
C LEU A 11 7.72 -9.73 -14.36
N HIS A 12 8.92 -9.47 -14.84
CA HIS A 12 9.75 -10.45 -15.52
C HIS A 12 10.78 -10.99 -14.52
N ILE A 13 10.78 -12.30 -14.32
CA ILE A 13 11.76 -12.99 -13.46
C ILE A 13 12.98 -13.30 -14.32
N VAL A 14 14.07 -12.57 -14.10
CA VAL A 14 15.26 -12.59 -14.98
C VAL A 14 15.87 -13.99 -15.07
N ASP A 15 15.91 -14.71 -13.94
CA ASP A 15 16.55 -16.03 -13.86
C ASP A 15 15.76 -17.13 -14.58
N THR A 16 14.43 -17.03 -14.64
CA THR A 16 13.56 -18.08 -15.19
C THR A 16 12.97 -17.72 -16.56
N MET A 17 13.14 -16.48 -17.00
CA MET A 17 12.44 -15.88 -18.14
C MET A 17 10.90 -15.94 -18.05
N GLU A 18 10.36 -16.20 -16.85
CA GLU A 18 8.92 -16.24 -16.63
C GLU A 18 8.36 -14.85 -16.39
N GLU A 19 7.06 -14.70 -16.62
CA GLU A 19 6.31 -13.49 -16.30
C GLU A 19 5.33 -13.78 -15.17
N ALA A 20 5.36 -12.95 -14.13
CA ALA A 20 4.40 -12.97 -13.05
C ALA A 20 3.47 -11.76 -13.18
N VAL A 21 2.16 -12.02 -13.22
CA VAL A 21 1.15 -10.97 -13.20
C VAL A 21 0.60 -10.86 -11.79
N VAL A 22 0.86 -9.74 -11.13
CA VAL A 22 0.43 -9.50 -9.76
C VAL A 22 -0.67 -8.46 -9.74
N ARG A 23 -1.83 -8.84 -9.21
CA ARG A 23 -2.96 -7.93 -9.02
C ARG A 23 -2.95 -7.42 -7.60
N GLY A 24 -3.44 -6.21 -7.37
CA GLY A 24 -3.45 -5.64 -6.02
C GLY A 24 -4.27 -6.45 -5.00
N GLN A 25 -5.23 -7.25 -5.47
CA GLN A 25 -5.99 -8.20 -4.64
C GLN A 25 -5.19 -9.43 -4.18
N ASP A 26 -4.08 -9.73 -4.85
CA ASP A 26 -3.21 -10.86 -4.52
C ASP A 26 -2.11 -10.43 -3.52
N LEU A 27 -2.07 -9.15 -3.16
CA LEU A 27 -1.13 -8.57 -2.22
C LEU A 27 -1.63 -8.70 -0.78
N GLU A 28 -0.76 -9.22 0.09
CA GLU A 28 -1.03 -9.32 1.53
C GLU A 28 -0.48 -8.07 2.24
N LEU A 29 -1.33 -7.36 3.00
CA LEU A 29 -0.87 -6.25 3.84
C LEU A 29 -0.09 -6.81 5.04
N ILE A 30 1.21 -6.53 5.11
CA ILE A 30 2.07 -7.02 6.21
C ILE A 30 2.39 -5.92 7.24
N GLN A 31 2.42 -4.66 6.83
CA GLN A 31 2.67 -3.52 7.71
C GLN A 31 1.85 -2.32 7.26
N ALA A 32 1.26 -1.62 8.22
CA ALA A 32 0.65 -0.32 8.02
C ALA A 32 1.13 0.61 9.14
N GLY A 33 1.64 1.78 8.75
CA GLY A 33 2.17 2.80 9.64
C GLY A 33 1.57 4.16 9.34
N LEU A 34 1.56 5.03 10.34
CA LEU A 34 1.16 6.42 10.23
C LEU A 34 2.19 7.28 10.95
N ARG A 35 2.54 8.39 10.32
CA ARG A 35 3.42 9.42 10.85
C ARG A 35 2.81 10.79 10.62
N ILE A 36 2.57 11.52 11.71
CA ILE A 36 2.16 12.92 11.65
C ILE A 36 3.41 13.76 11.33
N ILE A 37 3.35 14.51 10.23
CA ILE A 37 4.44 15.40 9.80
C ILE A 37 4.24 16.78 10.43
N ASN A 38 3.01 17.30 10.36
CA ASN A 38 2.57 18.54 11.00
C ASN A 38 1.04 18.51 11.21
N ASP A 39 0.46 19.59 11.74
CA ASP A 39 -0.97 19.68 12.08
C ASP A 39 -1.91 19.45 10.88
N ASP A 40 -1.43 19.71 9.66
CA ASP A 40 -2.21 19.62 8.43
C ASP A 40 -1.78 18.44 7.54
N GLU A 41 -0.72 17.69 7.91
CA GLU A 41 -0.07 16.70 7.06
C GLU A 41 0.22 15.39 7.80
N VAL A 42 -0.32 14.29 7.27
CA VAL A 42 -0.14 12.93 7.79
C VAL A 42 0.35 12.01 6.68
N LEU A 43 1.46 11.32 6.93
CA LEU A 43 2.01 10.31 6.04
C LEU A 43 1.58 8.92 6.50
N HIS A 44 1.00 8.15 5.60
CA HIS A 44 0.68 6.75 5.77
C HIS A 44 1.66 5.90 4.96
N GLU A 45 2.20 4.87 5.56
CA GLU A 45 3.05 3.88 4.90
C GLU A 45 2.35 2.52 4.93
N PHE A 46 2.26 1.87 3.79
CA PHE A 46 1.71 0.52 3.66
C PHE A 46 2.73 -0.37 2.97
N VAL A 47 3.05 -1.50 3.59
CA VAL A 47 3.92 -2.52 3.01
C VAL A 47 3.08 -3.75 2.73
N TYR A 48 3.05 -4.13 1.46
CA TYR A 48 2.40 -5.32 0.97
C TYR A 48 3.42 -6.37 0.56
N ARG A 49 3.07 -7.64 0.68
CA ARG A 49 3.89 -8.76 0.26
C ARG A 49 3.18 -9.57 -0.82
N TYR A 50 3.96 -10.05 -1.77
CA TYR A 50 3.61 -11.16 -2.65
C TYR A 50 4.65 -12.27 -2.44
N ASP A 51 4.23 -13.53 -2.43
CA ASP A 51 5.09 -14.63 -1.98
C ASP A 51 5.79 -15.41 -3.11
N ASP A 52 5.29 -15.36 -4.35
CA ASP A 52 5.83 -16.20 -5.44
C ASP A 52 5.73 -15.52 -6.83
N PRO A 53 6.76 -14.76 -7.27
CA PRO A 53 8.05 -14.56 -6.61
C PRO A 53 7.93 -13.63 -5.40
N ARG A 54 8.79 -13.82 -4.38
CA ARG A 54 8.73 -13.01 -3.17
C ARG A 54 9.17 -11.57 -3.43
N PHE A 55 8.29 -10.60 -3.17
CA PHE A 55 8.65 -9.18 -3.14
C PHE A 55 7.77 -8.38 -2.19
N GLU A 56 8.23 -7.19 -1.85
CA GLU A 56 7.50 -6.22 -1.06
C GLU A 56 7.14 -5.00 -1.92
N LEU A 57 5.95 -4.47 -1.72
CA LEU A 57 5.46 -3.27 -2.38
C LEU A 57 5.19 -2.23 -1.31
N VAL A 58 5.91 -1.11 -1.38
CA VAL A 58 5.78 -0.01 -0.43
C VAL A 58 4.96 1.10 -1.07
N ILE A 59 3.94 1.55 -0.36
CA ILE A 59 3.12 2.70 -0.74
C ILE A 59 3.18 3.74 0.36
N ASN A 60 3.43 4.97 -0.06
CA ASN A 60 3.30 6.14 0.79
C ASN A 60 2.09 6.96 0.33
N ALA A 61 1.24 7.33 1.28
CA ALA A 61 0.11 8.21 1.05
C ALA A 61 0.18 9.39 2.02
N ALA A 62 0.40 10.58 1.49
CA ALA A 62 0.34 11.83 2.25
C ALA A 62 -1.08 12.39 2.20
N VAL A 63 -1.59 12.79 3.35
CA VAL A 63 -2.88 13.49 3.49
C VAL A 63 -2.57 14.91 3.94
N GLU A 64 -2.81 15.90 3.07
CA GLU A 64 -2.67 17.33 3.38
C GLU A 64 -4.01 18.04 3.22
N LYS A 65 -4.58 18.61 4.30
CA LYS A 65 -5.83 19.39 4.24
C LYS A 65 -6.96 18.70 3.47
N SER A 66 -7.18 17.41 3.76
CA SER A 66 -8.15 16.53 3.08
C SER A 66 -7.83 16.18 1.62
N ASN A 67 -6.70 16.62 1.08
CA ASN A 67 -6.18 16.11 -0.20
C ASN A 67 -5.28 14.92 0.05
N VAL A 68 -5.57 13.81 -0.62
CA VAL A 68 -4.77 12.59 -0.55
C VAL A 68 -3.85 12.55 -1.77
N VAL A 69 -2.55 12.51 -1.52
CA VAL A 69 -1.51 12.31 -2.52
C VAL A 69 -0.88 10.95 -2.28
N ILE A 70 -0.94 10.07 -3.27
CA ILE A 70 -0.39 8.72 -3.20
C ILE A 70 0.82 8.69 -4.11
N ASP A 71 1.98 8.37 -3.55
CA ASP A 71 3.18 8.19 -4.35
C ASP A 71 3.05 6.92 -5.22
N PRO A 72 3.68 6.89 -6.40
CA PRO A 72 3.78 5.67 -7.19
C PRO A 72 4.31 4.52 -6.32
N PRO A 73 3.71 3.33 -6.40
CA PRO A 73 4.12 2.21 -5.58
C PRO A 73 5.58 1.83 -5.90
N LEU A 74 6.40 1.67 -4.86
CA LEU A 74 7.79 1.28 -5.00
C LEU A 74 7.92 -0.23 -4.81
N LEU A 75 8.41 -0.91 -5.85
CA LEU A 75 8.70 -2.34 -5.82
C LEU A 75 10.07 -2.57 -5.17
N ASP A 76 10.09 -3.26 -4.02
CA ASP A 76 11.31 -3.66 -3.32
C ASP A 76 11.42 -5.19 -3.34
N VAL A 77 12.38 -5.68 -4.13
CA VAL A 77 12.57 -7.11 -4.37
C VAL A 77 13.29 -7.74 -3.18
N LYS A 78 12.64 -8.70 -2.53
CA LYS A 78 13.21 -9.42 -1.38
C LYS A 78 13.48 -10.88 -1.75
N GLY A 79 14.74 -11.28 -1.78
CA GLY A 79 15.08 -12.71 -1.88
C GLY A 79 16.14 -13.09 -2.92
N GLY A 80 16.83 -12.13 -3.53
CA GLY A 80 17.94 -12.43 -4.45
C GLY A 80 17.49 -12.85 -5.86
N THR A 81 16.20 -13.08 -6.09
CA THR A 81 15.61 -13.20 -7.43
C THR A 81 15.60 -11.83 -8.09
N GLU A 82 16.28 -11.67 -9.23
CA GLU A 82 16.24 -10.42 -9.99
C GLU A 82 14.92 -10.34 -10.78
N ILE A 83 14.15 -9.27 -10.56
CA ILE A 83 12.90 -9.01 -11.27
C ILE A 83 12.92 -7.65 -11.96
N GLU A 84 12.43 -7.60 -13.20
CA GLU A 84 12.27 -6.38 -13.98
C GLU A 84 10.78 -6.03 -14.12
N GLU A 85 10.42 -4.77 -13.89
CA GLU A 85 9.08 -4.28 -14.21
C GLU A 85 8.92 -4.17 -15.74
N ARG A 86 7.91 -4.86 -16.30
CA ARG A 86 7.57 -4.74 -17.74
C ARG A 86 6.43 -3.77 -17.97
N ALA A 87 5.41 -3.83 -17.11
CA ALA A 87 4.26 -2.95 -17.17
C ALA A 87 3.68 -2.78 -15.77
N ASN A 88 3.34 -1.55 -15.41
CA ASN A 88 2.74 -1.25 -14.11
C ASN A 88 1.53 -0.35 -14.30
N THR A 89 0.38 -0.88 -13.90
CA THR A 89 -0.90 -0.18 -13.85
C THR A 89 -1.47 -0.21 -12.44
N LEU A 90 -0.69 -0.65 -11.44
CA LEU A 90 -1.13 -0.67 -10.06
C LEU A 90 -1.37 0.76 -9.61
N ALA A 91 -2.58 0.99 -9.15
CA ALA A 91 -2.96 2.21 -8.47
C ALA A 91 -3.68 1.83 -7.18
N ALA A 92 -3.23 2.41 -6.08
CA ALA A 92 -3.95 2.38 -4.83
C ALA A 92 -4.75 3.68 -4.70
N THR A 93 -5.98 3.58 -4.22
CA THR A 93 -6.75 4.74 -3.76
C THR A 93 -6.92 4.63 -2.25
N PHE A 94 -6.69 5.74 -1.59
CA PHE A 94 -6.87 5.89 -0.16
C PHE A 94 -8.02 6.86 0.07
N HIS A 95 -9.11 6.35 0.65
CA HIS A 95 -10.19 7.19 1.11
C HIS A 95 -9.91 7.51 2.58
N HIS A 96 -9.42 8.74 2.83
CA HIS A 96 -9.39 9.27 4.18
C HIS A 96 -10.83 9.56 4.59
N ASP A 97 -11.36 8.78 5.51
CA ASP A 97 -12.67 9.04 6.10
C ASP A 97 -12.46 9.88 7.37
N PRO A 98 -12.76 11.20 7.33
CA PRO A 98 -12.62 12.06 8.49
C PRO A 98 -13.65 11.74 9.58
N ASP A 99 -14.74 11.05 9.26
CA ASP A 99 -15.80 10.71 10.22
C ASP A 99 -15.44 9.48 11.08
N ILE A 100 -14.46 8.66 10.66
CA ILE A 100 -14.00 7.50 11.45
C ILE A 100 -13.08 7.91 12.62
N ASP A 101 -12.44 9.09 12.54
CA ASP A 101 -11.67 9.65 13.66
C ASP A 101 -12.54 10.42 14.68
N ASP A 102 -13.84 10.57 14.41
CA ASP A 102 -14.79 11.33 15.22
C ASP A 102 -15.80 10.44 15.95
N GLU A 103 -15.51 9.13 16.11
CA GLU A 103 -16.23 8.35 17.13
C GLU A 103 -15.78 8.86 18.51
N PRO A 104 -16.67 9.48 19.31
CA PRO A 104 -16.35 9.76 20.69
C PRO A 104 -16.06 8.41 21.34
N LEU A 105 -14.91 8.27 22.00
CA LEU A 105 -14.65 7.18 22.93
C LEU A 105 -15.86 7.12 23.87
N THR A 106 -16.82 6.23 23.57
CA THR A 106 -18.00 6.09 24.42
C THR A 106 -17.44 5.68 25.78
N PRO A 107 -17.63 6.49 26.84
CA PRO A 107 -17.27 6.01 28.16
C PRO A 107 -18.16 4.81 28.39
N VAL A 108 -17.56 3.63 28.55
CA VAL A 108 -18.24 2.42 28.97
C VAL A 108 -18.82 2.67 30.37
N SER A 109 -20.02 3.24 30.42
CA SER A 109 -20.83 3.25 31.65
C SER A 109 -21.24 1.81 31.92
N SER A 110 -20.53 1.21 32.87
CA SER A 110 -20.93 -0.03 33.51
C SER A 110 -22.23 0.21 34.27
N ASN A 111 -23.23 -0.64 34.03
CA ASN A 111 -24.32 -0.88 34.97
C ASN A 111 -24.71 -2.35 34.95
#